data_AF-A0A2E5NNH3-F1
#
_entry.id   AF-A0A2E5NNH3-F1
#
_cell.length_a   1.000
_cell.length_b   1.000
_cell.length_c   1.000
_cell.angle_alpha   90.00
_cell.angle_beta   90.00
_cell.angle_gamma   90.00
#
_symmetry.space_group_name_H-M   'P 1'
#
loop_
_entity.id
_entity.type
_entity.pdbx_description
1 polymer ?
#
loop_
_entity_poly.entity_id
_entity_poly.type
_entity_poly.pdbx_seq_one_letter_code
_entity_poly.pdbx_strand_id
1 'polypeptide(L)' 'ENEQKNRQRAGQHVPPIDKSFLSALSHGLPNCAGVAIGLDRLLAIALGLESISETMSFAHPTDIY' A
#
# COMPACT_ATOMS: atom_id res chain seq x y z
N GLU A 1 3.55 -11.16 13.27
CA GLU A 1 3.59 -12.62 13.54
C GLU A 1 2.40 -13.39 12.96
N ASN A 2 1.15 -13.04 13.29
CA ASN A 2 -0.03 -13.74 12.76
C ASN A 2 -0.13 -13.66 11.22
N GLU A 3 0.14 -12.48 10.66
CA GLU A 3 0.14 -12.27 9.20
C GLU A 3 1.20 -13.14 8.48
N GLN A 4 2.42 -13.23 9.00
CA GLN A 4 3.45 -14.13 8.47
C GLN A 4 3.04 -15.60 8.52
N LYS A 5 2.41 -16.07 9.61
CA LYS A 5 1.88 -17.44 9.70
C LYS A 5 0.80 -17.69 8.64
N ASN A 6 -0.05 -16.71 8.39
CA ASN A 6 -1.08 -16.80 7.34
C ASN A 6 -0.44 -16.90 5.94
N ARG A 7 0.58 -16.08 5.66
CA ARG A 7 1.34 -16.16 4.40
C ARG A 7 2.04 -17.51 4.21
N GLN A 8 2.67 -18.03 5.27
CA GLN A 8 3.30 -19.37 5.24
C GLN A 8 2.29 -20.46 4.89
N ARG A 9 1.12 -20.45 5.54
CA ARG A 9 0.03 -21.39 5.24
C ARG A 9 -0.50 -21.25 3.81
N ALA A 10 -0.52 -20.03 3.28
CA ALA A 10 -0.95 -19.73 1.93
C ALA A 10 0.15 -19.94 0.86
N GLY A 11 1.35 -20.41 1.24
CA GLY A 11 2.48 -20.56 0.32
C GLY A 11 2.98 -19.23 -0.27
N GLN A 12 2.66 -18.11 0.36
CA GLN A 12 3.05 -16.77 -0.08
C GLN A 12 4.44 -16.41 0.43
N HIS A 13 5.12 -15.50 -0.28
CA HIS A 13 6.36 -14.91 0.21
C HIS A 13 6.14 -14.30 1.60
N VAL A 14 7.06 -14.58 2.52
CA VAL A 14 7.03 -14.08 3.90
C VAL A 14 8.10 -13.01 4.02
N PRO A 15 7.74 -11.72 4.11
CA PRO A 15 8.72 -10.66 4.27
C PRO A 15 9.39 -10.76 5.65
N PRO A 16 10.66 -10.37 5.79
CA PRO A 16 11.32 -10.31 7.09
C PRO A 16 10.60 -9.32 8.03
N ILE A 17 10.69 -9.58 9.34
CA ILE A 17 10.14 -8.65 10.34
C ILE A 17 10.95 -7.36 10.32
N ASP A 18 10.26 -6.21 10.24
CA ASP A 18 10.87 -4.90 10.40
C ASP A 18 11.28 -4.66 11.86
N LYS A 19 12.57 -4.83 12.15
CA LYS A 19 13.13 -4.62 13.49
C LYS A 19 13.21 -3.15 13.86
N SER A 20 13.38 -2.25 12.89
CA SER A 20 13.46 -0.81 13.11
C SER A 20 12.12 -0.27 13.56
N PHE A 21 11.04 -0.69 12.90
CA PHE A 21 9.67 -0.33 13.31
C PHE A 21 9.34 -0.82 14.73
N LEU A 22 9.67 -2.08 15.05
CA LEU A 22 9.45 -2.62 16.41
C LEU A 22 10.26 -1.86 17.47
N SER A 23 11.51 -1.49 17.15
CA SER A 23 12.33 -0.66 18.05
C SER A 23 11.74 0.74 18.21
N ALA A 24 11.22 1.36 17.15
CA ALA A 24 10.55 2.66 17.26
C ALA A 24 9.32 2.57 18.18
N LEU A 25 8.50 1.53 18.04
CA LEU A 25 7.34 1.31 18.91
C LEU A 25 7.70 1.19 20.40
N SER A 26 8.87 0.60 20.74
CA SER A 26 9.30 0.51 22.14
C SER A 26 9.70 1.86 22.75
N HIS A 27 10.02 2.86 21.93
CA HIS A 27 10.26 4.24 22.40
C HIS A 27 8.96 5.02 22.65
N GLY A 28 7.81 4.44 22.31
CA GLY A 28 6.49 5.04 22.46
C GLY A 28 5.98 5.65 21.16
N LEU A 29 4.70 5.42 20.88
CA LEU A 29 3.96 6.10 19.82
C LEU A 29 2.95 7.03 20.50
N PRO A 30 3.04 8.36 20.33
CA PRO A 30 2.04 9.26 20.88
C PRO A 30 0.66 8.96 20.28
N ASN A 31 -0.41 9.43 20.93
CA ASN A 31 -1.74 9.29 20.37
C ASN A 31 -1.81 9.96 18.99
N CYS A 32 -2.02 9.17 17.94
CA CYS A 32 -2.03 9.62 16.56
C CYS A 32 -2.98 8.77 15.72
N ALA A 33 -3.45 9.35 14.62
CA ALA A 33 -4.17 8.64 13.56
C ALA A 33 -3.51 8.96 12.22
N GLY A 34 -3.59 8.04 11.27
CA GLY A 34 -3.07 8.21 9.91
C GLY A 34 -3.97 7.54 8.89
N VAL A 35 -4.05 8.12 7.69
CA VAL A 35 -4.76 7.57 6.54
C VAL A 35 -3.87 7.68 5.31
N ALA A 36 -3.89 6.66 4.45
CA ALA A 36 -3.23 6.69 3.16
C ALA A 36 -4.27 6.94 2.06
N ILE A 37 -3.98 7.84 1.12
CA ILE A 37 -4.85 8.19 -0.01
C ILE A 37 -4.09 7.92 -1.31
N GLY A 38 -4.73 7.24 -2.26
CA GLY A 38 -4.19 7.04 -3.60
C GLY A 38 -4.40 8.28 -4.46
N LEU A 39 -3.33 9.03 -4.74
CA LEU A 39 -3.41 10.31 -5.47
C LEU A 39 -3.97 10.15 -6.89
N ASP A 40 -3.47 9.18 -7.65
CA ASP A 40 -3.93 8.92 -9.03
C ASP A 40 -5.43 8.64 -9.09
N ARG A 41 -5.92 7.79 -8.17
CA ARG A 41 -7.35 7.50 -8.05
C ARG A 41 -8.17 8.71 -7.65
N LEU A 42 -7.66 9.53 -6.72
CA LEU A 42 -8.32 10.76 -6.33
C LEU A 42 -8.46 11.72 -7.52
N LEU A 43 -7.40 11.86 -8.32
CA LEU A 43 -7.40 12.68 -9.52
C LEU A 43 -8.34 12.14 -10.59
N ALA A 44 -8.33 10.83 -10.86
CA ALA A 44 -9.24 10.20 -11.82
C ALA A 44 -10.71 10.49 -11.47
N ILE A 45 -11.08 10.33 -10.19
CA ILE A 45 -12.44 10.63 -9.72
C ILE A 45 -12.75 12.14 -9.85
N ALA A 46 -11.83 13.01 -9.41
CA ALA A 46 -12.03 14.46 -9.44
C ALA A 46 -12.15 15.01 -10.87
N LEU A 47 -11.51 14.38 -11.84
CA LEU A 47 -11.52 14.74 -13.25
C LEU A 47 -12.56 13.98 -14.08
N GLY A 48 -13.28 13.01 -13.48
CA GLY A 48 -14.28 12.20 -14.17
C GLY A 48 -13.71 11.23 -15.20
N LEU A 49 -12.50 10.73 -14.97
CA LEU A 49 -11.80 9.78 -15.85
C LEU A 49 -12.28 8.35 -15.58
N GLU A 50 -12.27 7.50 -16.60
CA GLU A 50 -12.75 6.12 -16.51
C GLU A 50 -11.68 5.17 -15.97
N SER A 51 -10.41 5.55 -16.08
CA SER A 51 -9.26 4.75 -15.64
C SER A 51 -8.21 5.57 -14.88
N ILE A 52 -7.56 4.93 -13.92
CA ILE A 52 -6.41 5.51 -13.18
C ILE A 52 -5.20 5.72 -14.10
N SER A 53 -5.12 4.96 -15.19
CA SER A 53 -4.02 5.03 -16.15
C SER A 53 -3.96 6.38 -16.85
N GLU A 54 -5.10 7.07 -16.94
CA GLU A 54 -5.22 8.40 -17.54
C GLU A 54 -4.55 9.49 -16.69
N THR A 55 -4.22 9.22 -15.42
CA THR A 55 -3.47 10.14 -14.55
C THR A 55 -1.99 9.78 -14.41
N MET A 56 -1.57 8.62 -14.92
CA MET A 56 -0.18 8.14 -14.81
C MET A 56 0.65 8.57 -16.02
N SER A 57 1.88 9.02 -15.81
CA SER A 57 2.77 9.40 -16.92
C SER A 57 3.14 8.23 -17.83
N PHE A 58 3.22 7.02 -17.27
CA PHE A 58 3.46 5.77 -17.98
C PHE A 58 2.62 4.67 -17.33
N ALA A 59 1.51 4.28 -17.96
CA ALA A 59 0.64 3.20 -17.48
C ALA A 59 1.17 1.82 -17.88
N HIS A 60 0.67 0.75 -17.24
CA HIS A 60 1.05 -0.59 -17.66
C HIS A 60 0.49 -0.90 -19.06
N PRO A 61 1.21 -1.67 -19.90
CA PRO A 61 0.78 -1.98 -21.27
C PRO A 61 -0.58 -2.69 -21.38
N THR A 62 -1.03 -3.35 -20.32
CA THR A 62 -2.34 -4.00 -20.25
C THR A 62 -3.48 -3.05 -19.94
N ASP A 63 -3.20 -1.80 -19.57
CA ASP A 63 -4.23 -0.82 -19.20
C ASP A 63 -4.67 0.04 -20.41
N ILE A 64 -4.11 -0.22 -21.60
CA ILE A 64 -4.37 0.49 -22.86
C ILE A 64 -5.08 -0.38 -23.92
N TYR A 65 -5.47 -1.61 -23.55
CA TYR A 65 -6.32 -2.53 -24.32
C TYR A 65 -7.62 -2.79 -23.58
#